data_AF-A0A6U6IH97-F1
#
_entry.id   AF-A0A6U6IH97-F1
#
_cell.length_a   1.000
_cell.length_b   1.000
_cell.length_c   1.000
_cell.angle_alpha   90.00
_cell.angle_beta   90.00
_cell.angle_gamma   90.00
#
_symmetry.space_group_name_H-M   'P 1'
#
loop_
_entity.id
_entity.type
_entity.pdbx_description
1 polymer ?
#
loop_
_entity_poly.entity_id
_entity_poly.type
_entity_poly.pdbx_seq_one_letter_code
_entity_poly.pdbx_strand_id
1 'polypeptide(L)'
;LKPSWREAAAGRRVVGAPAGARRAARTEAGSMGKFVADPSLQAKMHQYQIVGRAAPTAKNPVPKIYRMRLFAKNKVLAKSRFWYFMKKLNKAKKSGGELLAVNELFDRGPTKVKNYGIWLRYQSRTNTHNMYKEVRDVTING
;
A
#
# COMPACT_ATOMS: atom_id res chain seq x y z
N LEU A 1 -3.56 -60.52 6.30
CA LEU A 1 -3.67 -61.58 5.28
C LEU A 1 -4.54 -61.08 4.13
N LYS A 2 -3.96 -60.88 2.95
CA LYS A 2 -4.67 -60.88 1.64
C LYS A 2 -4.00 -61.96 0.78
N PRO A 3 -4.76 -62.69 -0.04
CA PRO A 3 -4.58 -62.64 -1.51
C PRO A 3 -5.93 -62.66 -2.27
N SER A 4 -6.20 -61.81 -3.28
CA SER A 4 -6.03 -62.00 -4.76
C SER A 4 -6.76 -63.23 -5.33
N TRP A 5 -7.53 -63.18 -6.42
CA TRP A 5 -7.20 -62.99 -7.86
C TRP A 5 -8.51 -62.66 -8.65
N ARG A 6 -8.60 -61.62 -9.51
CA ARG A 6 -8.49 -61.56 -11.01
C ARG A 6 -9.19 -62.74 -11.74
N GLU A 7 -9.98 -62.61 -12.83
CA GLU A 7 -9.90 -61.70 -14.00
C GLU A 7 -11.13 -61.82 -14.96
N ALA A 8 -11.36 -60.76 -15.79
CA ALA A 8 -11.88 -60.74 -17.19
C ALA A 8 -13.37 -61.05 -17.53
N ALA A 9 -14.01 -60.50 -18.58
CA ALA A 9 -13.84 -59.35 -19.48
C ALA A 9 -15.11 -59.15 -20.36
N ALA A 10 -15.31 -57.91 -20.83
CA ALA A 10 -15.93 -57.47 -22.11
C ALA A 10 -17.42 -57.74 -22.45
N GLY A 11 -18.17 -56.66 -22.80
CA GLY A 11 -19.34 -56.80 -23.68
C GLY A 11 -20.35 -55.64 -23.78
N ARG A 12 -20.08 -54.67 -24.66
CA ARG A 12 -21.02 -53.83 -25.46
C ARG A 12 -21.93 -52.76 -24.80
N ARG A 13 -21.62 -51.53 -25.23
CA ARG A 13 -22.31 -50.24 -25.24
C ARG A 13 -23.74 -50.31 -25.85
N VAL A 14 -24.73 -49.69 -25.20
CA VAL A 14 -25.90 -49.11 -25.86
C VAL A 14 -26.12 -47.69 -25.31
N VAL A 15 -26.47 -46.81 -26.23
CA VAL A 15 -26.38 -45.35 -26.19
C VAL A 15 -27.66 -44.76 -25.59
N GLY A 16 -27.52 -43.79 -24.67
CA GLY A 16 -28.63 -42.97 -24.18
C GLY A 16 -28.09 -41.64 -23.66
N ALA A 17 -28.19 -40.59 -24.46
CA ALA A 17 -27.77 -39.24 -24.10
C ALA A 17 -28.77 -38.60 -23.12
N PRO A 18 -28.34 -37.99 -22.01
CA PRO A 18 -29.23 -37.17 -21.19
C PRO A 18 -29.35 -35.76 -21.78
N ALA A 19 -30.57 -35.39 -22.16
CA ALA A 19 -30.99 -34.03 -22.43
C ALA A 19 -30.90 -33.19 -21.14
N GLY A 20 -30.28 -32.02 -21.19
CA GLY A 20 -30.31 -31.06 -20.09
C GLY A 20 -29.00 -30.35 -19.73
N ALA A 21 -28.11 -30.07 -20.69
CA ALA A 21 -27.01 -29.15 -20.45
C ALA A 21 -27.54 -27.71 -20.39
N ARG A 22 -27.86 -27.21 -19.19
CA ARG A 22 -28.02 -25.76 -18.94
C ARG A 22 -26.70 -25.09 -19.33
N ARG A 23 -26.65 -24.45 -20.49
CA ARG A 23 -25.57 -23.54 -20.87
C ARG A 23 -25.54 -22.42 -19.83
N ALA A 24 -24.54 -22.45 -18.96
CA ALA A 24 -24.17 -21.30 -18.15
C ALA A 24 -23.89 -20.13 -19.10
N ALA A 25 -24.74 -19.11 -19.09
CA ALA A 25 -24.42 -17.83 -19.68
C ALA A 25 -23.19 -17.28 -18.96
N ARG A 26 -22.02 -17.47 -19.57
CA ARG A 26 -20.80 -16.78 -19.20
C ARG A 26 -21.02 -15.33 -19.63
N THR A 27 -21.60 -14.51 -18.75
CA THR A 27 -21.58 -13.07 -18.93
C THR A 27 -20.12 -12.66 -18.90
N GLU A 28 -19.57 -12.35 -20.07
CA GLU A 28 -18.27 -11.71 -20.16
C GLU A 28 -18.40 -10.36 -19.48
N ALA A 29 -17.88 -10.27 -18.25
CA ALA A 29 -17.58 -8.99 -17.64
C ALA A 29 -16.55 -8.34 -18.57
N GLY A 30 -17.05 -7.48 -19.46
CA GLY A 30 -16.22 -6.64 -20.31
C GLY A 30 -15.14 -6.03 -19.44
N SER A 31 -13.89 -6.24 -19.85
CA SER A 31 -12.73 -5.56 -19.30
C SER A 31 -13.01 -4.07 -19.37
N MET A 32 -13.48 -3.48 -18.27
CA MET A 32 -13.47 -2.04 -18.08
C MET A 32 -12.02 -1.62 -18.30
N GLY A 33 -11.76 -0.97 -19.44
CA GLY A 33 -10.41 -0.57 -19.84
C GLY A 33 -9.73 0.08 -18.64
N LYS A 34 -8.48 -0.30 -18.38
CA LYS A 34 -7.67 0.37 -17.36
C LYS A 34 -7.67 1.85 -17.73
N PHE A 35 -8.39 2.68 -16.97
CA PHE A 35 -8.32 4.12 -17.13
C PHE A 35 -6.85 4.50 -16.99
N VAL A 36 -6.21 4.86 -18.10
CA VAL A 36 -4.82 5.31 -18.09
C VAL A 36 -4.87 6.71 -17.48
N ALA A 37 -4.41 6.84 -16.25
CA ALA A 37 -4.31 8.13 -15.58
C ALA A 37 -3.29 8.99 -16.35
N ASP A 38 -3.72 10.16 -16.81
CA ASP A 38 -2.84 11.13 -17.46
C ASP A 38 -1.84 11.68 -16.43
N PRO A 39 -0.52 11.49 -16.64
CA PRO A 39 0.51 11.97 -15.71
C PRO A 39 0.53 13.49 -15.51
N SER A 40 -0.12 14.27 -16.37
CA SER A 40 -0.19 15.73 -16.27
C SER A 40 -1.20 16.22 -15.21
N LEU A 41 -2.18 15.40 -14.86
CA LEU A 41 -3.31 15.82 -14.01
C LEU A 41 -3.00 15.77 -12.51
N GLN A 42 -1.92 15.11 -12.10
CA GLN A 42 -1.63 14.87 -10.68
C GLN A 42 -0.18 15.21 -10.32
N ALA A 43 0.00 15.78 -9.13
CA ALA A 43 1.33 15.95 -8.56
C ALA A 43 1.96 14.58 -8.27
N LYS A 44 3.26 14.45 -8.57
CA LYS A 44 4.05 13.24 -8.23
C LYS A 44 4.34 13.18 -6.72
N MET A 45 3.32 12.90 -5.93
CA MET A 45 3.39 12.80 -4.47
C MET A 45 2.91 11.42 -4.01
N HIS A 46 3.64 10.83 -3.09
CA HIS A 46 3.36 9.50 -2.56
C HIS A 46 3.40 9.53 -1.04
N GLN A 47 2.53 8.76 -0.40
CA GLN A 47 2.53 8.58 1.03
C GLN A 47 3.42 7.40 1.42
N TYR A 48 4.35 7.62 2.35
CA TYR A 48 5.22 6.59 2.90
C TYR A 48 5.00 6.44 4.40
N GLN A 49 4.96 5.20 4.86
CA GLN A 49 5.12 4.83 6.25
C GLN A 49 6.58 4.40 6.47
N ILE A 50 7.29 5.17 7.29
CA ILE A 50 8.67 4.89 7.66
C ILE A 50 8.75 4.53 9.13
N VAL A 51 9.43 3.43 9.42
CA VAL A 51 9.73 2.98 10.77
C VAL A 51 11.25 3.00 10.96
N GLY A 52 11.72 3.61 12.03
CA GLY A 52 13.14 3.68 12.36
C GLY A 52 13.39 3.85 13.85
N ARG A 53 14.62 3.59 14.28
CA ARG A 53 15.06 3.71 15.68
C ARG A 53 16.48 4.27 15.75
N ALA A 54 16.89 4.69 16.94
CA ALA A 54 18.31 4.93 17.20
C ALA A 54 19.07 3.59 17.15
N ALA A 55 20.36 3.62 16.83
CA ALA A 55 21.19 2.43 16.88
C ALA A 55 21.26 1.91 18.32
N PRO A 56 21.14 0.58 18.55
CA PRO A 56 21.36 0.00 19.86
C PRO A 56 22.76 0.34 20.37
N THR A 57 22.86 0.74 21.64
CA THR A 57 24.14 1.03 22.31
C THR A 57 24.21 0.23 23.61
N ALA A 58 25.40 0.03 24.17
CA ALA A 58 25.57 -0.67 25.46
C ALA A 58 24.75 -0.02 26.59
N LYS A 59 24.55 1.30 26.53
CA LYS A 59 23.71 2.05 27.49
C LYS A 59 22.22 1.90 27.25
N ASN A 60 21.80 1.70 26.00
CA ASN A 60 20.41 1.50 25.62
C ASN A 60 20.30 0.40 24.55
N PRO A 61 20.19 -0.87 24.97
CA PRO A 61 20.15 -2.01 24.05
C PRO A 61 18.81 -2.10 23.29
N VAL A 62 17.73 -1.54 23.84
CA VAL A 62 16.39 -1.57 23.25
C VAL A 62 15.89 -0.14 23.00
N PRO A 63 16.40 0.53 21.96
CA PRO A 63 16.01 1.89 21.65
C PRO A 63 14.55 1.96 21.16
N LYS A 64 13.88 3.08 21.49
CA LYS A 64 12.49 3.32 21.11
C LYS A 64 12.33 3.36 19.60
N ILE A 65 11.30 2.66 19.11
CA ILE A 65 10.95 2.60 17.70
C ILE A 65 9.95 3.72 17.38
N TYR A 66 10.23 4.45 16.30
CA TYR A 66 9.38 5.53 15.80
C TYR A 66 8.78 5.16 14.46
N ARG A 67 7.49 5.44 14.30
CA ARG A 67 6.76 5.29 13.04
C ARG A 67 6.17 6.63 12.63
N MET A 68 6.36 7.01 11.38
CA MET A 68 5.82 8.24 10.82
C MET A 68 5.24 7.98 9.43
N ARG A 69 4.07 8.58 9.18
CA ARG A 69 3.51 8.70 7.83
C ARG A 69 3.90 10.06 7.29
N LEU A 70 4.48 10.11 6.10
CA LEU A 70 4.93 11.34 5.47
C LEU A 70 4.70 11.29 3.96
N PHE A 71 4.58 12.45 3.35
CA PHE A 71 4.45 12.60 1.91
C PHE A 71 5.80 12.98 1.30
N ALA A 72 6.17 12.30 0.21
CA ALA A 72 7.37 12.60 -0.55
C ALA A 72 7.21 12.18 -2.02
N LYS A 73 8.01 12.77 -2.90
CA LYS A 73 8.00 12.43 -4.33
C LYS A 73 8.56 11.04 -4.63
N ASN A 74 9.45 10.54 -3.76
CA ASN A 74 10.08 9.23 -3.90
C ASN A 74 10.59 8.72 -2.55
N LYS A 75 10.99 7.45 -2.52
CA LYS A 75 11.52 6.76 -1.33
C LYS A 75 12.76 7.41 -0.72
N VAL A 76 13.64 8.01 -1.53
CA VAL A 76 14.89 8.62 -1.05
C VAL A 76 14.60 9.92 -0.29
N LEU A 77 13.78 10.79 -0.87
CA LEU A 77 13.30 12.00 -0.22
C LEU A 77 12.48 11.68 1.02
N ALA A 78 11.70 10.59 0.99
CA ALA A 78 10.97 10.10 2.15
C ALA A 78 11.89 9.81 3.34
N LYS A 79 12.99 9.07 3.11
CA LYS A 79 14.01 8.79 4.13
C LYS A 79 14.68 10.07 4.64
N SER A 80 15.00 11.01 3.75
CA SER A 80 15.61 12.29 4.14
C SER A 80 14.69 13.11 5.04
N ARG A 81 13.41 13.24 4.67
CA ARG A 81 12.39 13.93 5.47
C ARG A 81 12.17 13.25 6.82
N PHE A 82 12.18 11.91 6.87
CA PHE A 82 12.12 11.18 8.13
C PHE A 82 13.24 11.59 9.09
N TRP A 83 14.49 11.59 8.62
CA TRP A 83 15.63 11.97 9.45
C TRP A 83 15.63 13.45 9.85
N TYR A 84 15.08 14.34 9.01
CA TYR A 84 14.87 15.73 9.38
C TYR A 84 13.96 15.87 10.61
N PHE A 85 12.82 15.17 10.63
CA PHE A 85 11.91 15.20 11.78
C PHE A 85 12.49 14.47 12.99
N MET A 86 13.18 13.34 12.81
CA MET A 86 13.86 12.62 13.89
C MET A 86 14.91 13.48 14.59
N LYS A 87 15.65 14.30 13.85
CA LYS A 87 16.62 15.26 14.41
C LYS A 87 15.92 16.33 15.25
N LYS A 88 14.80 16.87 14.76
CA LYS A 88 14.06 17.95 15.44
C LYS A 88 13.30 17.48 16.68
N LEU A 89 12.68 16.31 16.63
CA LEU A 89 11.79 15.82 17.69
C LEU A 89 12.51 14.92 18.70
N ASN A 90 13.36 14.00 18.21
CA ASN A 90 13.90 12.90 19.02
C ASN A 90 15.43 12.95 19.18
N LYS A 91 16.08 14.03 18.71
CA LYS A 91 17.55 14.21 18.71
C LYS A 91 18.33 13.05 18.05
N ALA A 92 17.68 12.25 17.22
CA ALA A 92 18.28 11.12 16.52
C ALA A 92 18.72 11.53 15.10
N LYS A 93 19.90 11.08 14.70
CA LYS A 93 20.51 11.38 13.39
C LYS A 93 20.63 10.12 12.55
N LYS A 94 20.70 10.27 11.23
CA LYS A 94 20.92 9.16 10.29
C LYS A 94 22.18 8.35 10.59
N SER A 95 23.25 9.00 11.07
CA SER A 95 24.53 8.34 11.37
C SER A 95 24.46 7.40 12.58
N GLY A 96 23.60 7.69 13.55
CA GLY A 96 23.44 6.91 14.78
C GLY A 96 22.06 6.24 14.88
N GLY A 97 21.44 5.96 13.74
CA GLY A 97 20.09 5.41 13.70
C GLY A 97 19.88 4.54 12.47
N GLU A 98 18.93 3.62 12.57
CA GLU A 98 18.63 2.63 11.55
C GLU A 98 17.16 2.67 11.15
N LEU A 99 16.92 2.42 9.86
CA LEU A 99 15.58 2.31 9.30
C LEU A 99 15.18 0.84 9.31
N LEU A 100 14.06 0.52 9.96
CA LEU A 100 13.52 -0.84 10.03
C LEU A 100 12.66 -1.16 8.81
N ALA A 101 11.79 -0.23 8.42
CA ALA A 101 10.87 -0.44 7.30
C ALA A 101 10.55 0.88 6.57
N VAL A 102 10.36 0.77 5.26
CA VAL A 102 9.90 1.87 4.40
C VAL A 102 8.86 1.31 3.45
N ASN A 103 7.60 1.57 3.78
CA ASN A 103 6.44 1.04 3.06
C ASN A 103 5.72 2.19 2.38
N GLU A 104 5.36 2.01 1.11
CA GLU A 104 4.47 2.94 0.42
C GLU A 104 3.02 2.61 0.77
N LEU A 105 2.21 3.64 1.00
CA LEU A 105 0.79 3.52 1.33
C LEU A 105 -0.05 4.00 0.16
N PHE A 106 -1.05 3.20 -0.18
CA PHE A 106 -2.05 3.53 -1.20
C PHE A 106 -3.43 3.65 -0.56
N ASP A 107 -4.30 4.45 -1.17
CA ASP A 107 -5.68 4.55 -0.73
C ASP A 107 -6.41 3.22 -1.03
N ARG A 108 -7.22 2.76 -0.07
CA ARG A 108 -8.00 1.51 -0.20
C ARG A 108 -9.13 1.64 -1.22
N GLY A 109 -9.62 2.86 -1.47
CA GLY A 109 -10.75 3.10 -2.37
C GLY A 109 -10.55 4.37 -3.17
N PRO A 110 -9.77 4.32 -4.28
CA PRO A 110 -9.46 5.47 -5.13
C PRO A 110 -10.63 5.86 -6.07
N THR A 111 -11.76 5.18 -5.98
CA THR A 111 -12.95 5.43 -6.81
C THR A 111 -13.98 6.32 -6.13
N LYS A 112 -13.82 6.59 -4.83
CA LYS A 112 -14.79 7.36 -4.02
C LYS A 112 -14.17 8.69 -3.62
N VAL A 113 -14.91 9.77 -3.89
CA VAL A 113 -14.54 11.12 -3.48
C VAL A 113 -14.63 11.25 -1.96
N LYS A 114 -13.65 11.89 -1.33
CA LYS A 114 -13.56 12.13 0.11
C LYS A 114 -13.14 13.58 0.37
N ASN A 115 -13.49 14.08 1.54
CA ASN A 115 -13.01 15.37 2.04
C ASN A 115 -11.84 15.11 2.99
N TYR A 116 -10.68 15.70 2.70
CA TYR A 116 -9.46 15.57 3.47
C TYR A 116 -9.15 16.88 4.19
N GLY A 117 -9.05 16.82 5.52
CA GLY A 117 -8.53 17.92 6.34
C GLY A 117 -7.01 17.83 6.48
N ILE A 118 -6.31 18.93 6.21
CA ILE A 118 -4.86 19.04 6.25
C ILE A 118 -4.49 20.12 7.26
N TRP A 119 -3.78 19.71 8.32
CA TRP A 119 -3.09 20.63 9.22
C TRP A 119 -1.65 20.81 8.74
N LEU A 120 -1.26 22.05 8.50
CA LEU A 120 0.08 22.38 8.04
C LEU A 120 0.67 23.51 8.87
N ARG A 121 1.98 23.42 9.08
CA ARG A 121 2.79 24.53 9.57
C ARG A 121 3.70 24.99 8.44
N TYR A 122 3.61 26.25 8.05
CA TYR A 122 4.45 26.83 7.00
C TYR A 122 5.25 28.03 7.54
N GLN A 123 6.36 28.33 6.90
CA GLN A 123 7.11 29.56 7.11
C GLN A 123 6.72 30.55 6.02
N SER A 124 6.25 31.72 6.43
CA SER A 124 6.20 32.91 5.58
C SER A 124 7.56 33.61 5.60
N ARG A 125 7.69 34.72 4.86
CA ARG A 125 8.90 35.56 4.89
C ARG A 125 9.18 36.12 6.30
N THR A 126 8.15 36.25 7.12
CA THR A 126 8.21 36.94 8.41
C THR A 126 8.07 36.00 9.60
N ASN A 127 7.20 34.98 9.54
CA ASN A 127 6.90 34.14 10.70
C ASN A 127 6.46 32.71 10.32
N THR A 128 6.40 31.83 11.31
CA THR A 128 5.78 30.51 11.22
C THR A 128 4.29 30.58 11.52
N HIS A 129 3.47 29.99 10.67
CA HIS A 129 2.02 29.98 10.83
C HIS A 129 1.49 28.54 10.79
N ASN A 130 0.52 28.24 11.66
CA ASN A 130 -0.26 27.01 11.59
C ASN A 130 -1.54 27.30 10.80
N MET A 131 -1.94 26.38 9.94
CA MET A 131 -3.12 26.51 9.09
C MET A 131 -3.83 25.16 9.00
N TYR A 132 -5.15 25.21 8.91
CA TYR A 132 -6.00 24.08 8.55
C TYR A 132 -6.64 24.36 7.18
N LYS A 133 -6.68 23.35 6.32
CA LYS A 133 -7.32 23.45 5.00
C LYS A 133 -8.04 22.15 4.68
N GLU A 134 -9.20 22.27 4.05
CA GLU A 134 -9.96 21.13 3.53
C GLU A 134 -9.82 21.06 2.01
N VAL A 135 -9.61 19.84 1.50
CA VAL A 135 -9.46 19.55 0.07
C VAL A 135 -10.32 18.34 -0.27
N ARG A 136 -10.98 18.38 -1.43
CA ARG A 136 -11.82 17.30 -1.92
C ARG A 136 -11.10 16.56 -3.05
N ASP A 137 -10.84 15.27 -2.84
CA ASP A 137 -10.13 14.43 -3.80
C ASP A 137 -10.62 12.96 -3.70
N VAL A 138 -10.29 12.13 -4.67
CA VAL A 138 -10.47 10.67 -4.67
C VAL A 138 -9.32 9.93 -3.98
N THR A 139 -8.13 10.54 -3.86
CA THR A 139 -6.99 9.94 -3.17
C THR A 139 -6.32 10.91 -2.20
N ILE A 140 -5.64 10.36 -1.18
CA ILE A 140 -4.85 11.17 -0.24
C ILE A 140 -3.57 11.76 -0.86
N ASN A 141 -3.19 11.32 -2.06
CA ASN A 141 -1.97 11.76 -2.76
C ASN A 141 -2.24 12.94 -3.71
N GLY A 142 -3.51 13.18 -4.06
CA GLY A 142 -3.97 14.24 -4.96
C GLY A 142 -3.95 15.62 -4.33
#